data_AF-A0A0B6YU05-F1
#
_entry.id   AF-A0A0B6YU05-F1
#
_cell.length_a   1.000
_cell.length_b   1.000
_cell.length_c   1.000
_cell.angle_alpha   90.00
_cell.angle_beta   90.00
_cell.angle_gamma   90.00
#
_symmetry.space_group_name_H-M   'P 1'
#
loop_
_entity.id
_entity.type
_entity.pdbx_description
1 polymer ?
#
loop_
_entity_poly.entity_id
_entity_poly.type
_entity_poly.pdbx_seq_one_letter_code
_entity_poly.pdbx_strand_id
1 'polypeptide(L)'
;ADVMVALDLLPAFEHVLDNAARSRFQNLTRYFNTVINQENVKAVVGNVKLATKEASFDQEYFKKNSDKVSHGNEQKHAKHGKAKEVKPKEVKPKEAKPEKAEAKPAVPQPEEIPAEPKAVDPFATMPAGTFVMDEFKRVYSNEDTATKAIPWFWEHFDKDNYSIWYGEYKYPEDLALSFMSCNLITGMFQRLDRMRKHAFGSVLLFGTDNNSTISGIWVWKGHDLAFELSPDLQVDFESYAWKKLDASDEGVKKQVNEYLLWEGDFDGKKFNQGKIFK
;
A
#
# COMPACT_ATOMS: atom_id res chain seq x y z
N ALA A 1 -21.28 11.88 -5.31
CA ALA A 1 -20.06 11.32 -5.92
C ALA A 1 -19.25 12.42 -6.58
N ASP A 2 -19.87 13.23 -7.45
CA ASP A 2 -19.13 14.20 -8.26
C ASP A 2 -18.37 15.27 -7.49
N VAL A 3 -18.97 15.80 -6.43
CA VAL A 3 -18.30 16.79 -5.56
C VAL A 3 -17.07 16.19 -4.89
N MET A 4 -17.13 14.94 -4.41
CA MET A 4 -15.99 14.29 -3.75
C MET A 4 -14.86 14.06 -4.75
N VAL A 5 -15.17 13.51 -5.92
CA VAL A 5 -14.18 13.25 -6.98
C VAL A 5 -13.56 14.56 -7.49
N ALA A 6 -14.34 15.63 -7.65
CA ALA A 6 -13.80 16.92 -8.05
C ALA A 6 -12.89 17.54 -6.97
N LEU A 7 -13.21 17.39 -5.68
CA LEU A 7 -12.36 17.87 -4.59
C LEU A 7 -11.07 17.06 -4.46
N ASP A 8 -11.11 15.75 -4.67
CA ASP A 8 -9.91 14.90 -4.67
C ASP A 8 -8.97 15.25 -5.85
N LEU A 9 -9.53 15.68 -6.98
CA LEU A 9 -8.77 16.11 -8.16
C LEU A 9 -8.27 17.56 -8.07
N LEU A 10 -8.76 18.36 -7.12
CA LEU A 10 -8.46 19.79 -7.01
C LEU A 10 -6.94 20.07 -6.93
N PRO A 11 -6.14 19.38 -6.09
CA PRO A 11 -4.69 19.63 -6.02
C PRO A 11 -3.97 19.34 -7.35
N ALA A 12 -4.44 18.34 -8.09
CA ALA A 12 -3.89 18.01 -9.40
C ALA A 12 -4.16 19.15 -10.41
N PHE A 13 -5.38 19.69 -10.43
CA PHE A 13 -5.74 20.80 -11.31
C PHE A 13 -5.10 22.14 -10.94
N GLU A 14 -4.77 22.38 -9.66
CA GLU A 14 -4.12 23.62 -9.19
C GLU A 14 -2.60 23.60 -9.29
N HIS A 15 -1.96 22.42 -9.18
CA HIS A 15 -0.51 22.33 -9.04
C HIS A 15 0.20 21.47 -10.09
N VAL A 16 -0.47 20.55 -10.77
CA VAL A 16 0.22 19.53 -11.58
C VAL A 16 -0.22 19.57 -13.05
N LEU A 17 -1.52 19.64 -13.29
CA LEU A 17 -2.11 19.54 -14.63
C LEU A 17 -2.01 20.89 -15.35
N ASP A 18 -0.87 21.13 -15.95
CA ASP A 18 -0.64 22.27 -16.83
C ASP A 18 -1.55 22.23 -18.09
N ASN A 19 -1.48 23.26 -18.93
CA ASN A 19 -2.33 23.32 -20.13
C ASN A 19 -2.07 22.13 -21.09
N ALA A 20 -0.83 21.66 -21.19
CA ALA A 20 -0.47 20.54 -22.06
C ALA A 20 -1.06 19.22 -21.54
N ALA A 21 -0.95 18.96 -20.24
CA ALA A 21 -1.55 17.78 -19.59
C ALA A 21 -3.08 17.81 -19.68
N ARG A 22 -3.73 18.96 -19.44
CA ARG A 22 -5.19 19.10 -19.52
C ARG A 22 -5.73 18.87 -20.92
N SER A 23 -4.97 19.23 -21.96
CA SER A 23 -5.35 18.99 -23.35
C SER A 23 -5.42 17.50 -23.73
N ARG A 24 -4.69 16.64 -23.01
CA ARG A 24 -4.74 15.16 -23.18
C ARG A 24 -5.96 14.54 -22.49
N PHE A 25 -6.47 15.18 -21.44
CA PHE A 25 -7.61 14.73 -20.65
C PHE A 25 -8.82 15.66 -20.79
N GLN A 26 -9.31 15.82 -22.02
CA GLN A 26 -10.35 16.81 -22.35
C GLN A 26 -11.67 16.56 -21.61
N ASN A 27 -12.11 15.30 -21.55
CA ASN A 27 -13.35 14.92 -20.86
C ASN A 27 -13.26 15.13 -19.35
N LEU A 28 -12.11 14.79 -18.75
CA LEU A 28 -11.85 15.01 -17.32
C LEU A 28 -11.78 16.49 -16.98
N THR A 29 -11.09 17.29 -17.81
CA THR A 29 -10.99 18.74 -17.65
C THR A 29 -12.36 19.41 -17.77
N ARG A 30 -13.18 18.97 -18.74
CA ARG A 30 -14.56 19.45 -18.88
C ARG A 30 -15.38 19.10 -17.64
N TYR A 31 -15.35 17.84 -17.21
CA TYR A 31 -16.04 17.37 -16.02
C TYR A 31 -15.67 18.18 -14.76
N PHE A 32 -14.37 18.33 -14.49
CA PHE A 32 -13.87 19.08 -13.34
C PHE A 32 -14.34 20.54 -13.37
N ASN A 33 -14.20 21.21 -14.52
CA ASN A 33 -14.66 22.59 -14.68
C ASN A 33 -16.18 22.72 -14.50
N THR A 34 -16.97 21.73 -14.93
CA THR A 34 -18.41 21.74 -14.73
C THR A 34 -18.79 21.63 -13.25
N VAL A 35 -18.12 20.77 -12.48
CA VAL A 35 -18.43 20.56 -11.05
C VAL A 35 -17.96 21.75 -10.21
N ILE A 36 -16.74 22.24 -10.42
CA ILE A 36 -16.13 23.29 -9.57
C ILE A 36 -16.79 24.66 -9.77
N ASN A 37 -17.42 24.89 -10.92
CA ASN A 37 -18.13 26.14 -11.23
C ASN A 37 -19.62 26.13 -10.84
N GLN A 38 -20.14 25.04 -10.27
CA GLN A 38 -21.50 25.06 -9.73
C GLN A 38 -21.58 26.02 -8.54
N GLU A 39 -22.65 26.80 -8.43
CA GLU A 39 -22.80 27.87 -7.42
C GLU A 39 -22.54 27.37 -5.99
N ASN A 40 -23.08 26.19 -5.64
CA ASN A 40 -22.91 25.59 -4.32
C ASN A 40 -21.46 25.19 -4.03
N VAL A 41 -20.72 24.69 -5.03
CA VAL A 41 -19.32 24.27 -4.87
C VAL A 41 -18.42 25.50 -4.85
N LYS A 42 -18.66 26.45 -5.74
CA LYS A 42 -17.91 27.70 -5.86
C LYS A 42 -18.06 28.59 -4.62
N ALA A 43 -19.22 28.57 -3.95
CA ALA A 43 -19.43 29.28 -2.70
C ALA A 43 -18.52 28.78 -1.55
N VAL A 44 -18.09 27.51 -1.60
CA VAL A 44 -17.26 26.88 -0.56
C VAL A 44 -15.79 26.87 -0.94
N VAL A 45 -15.48 26.44 -2.17
CA VAL A 45 -14.10 26.26 -2.65
C VAL A 45 -13.50 27.59 -3.13
N GLY A 46 -14.34 28.56 -3.51
CA GLY A 46 -13.89 29.83 -4.04
C GLY A 46 -13.44 29.74 -5.50
N ASN A 47 -12.60 30.68 -5.92
CA ASN A 47 -12.14 30.75 -7.30
C ASN A 47 -10.86 29.91 -7.50
N VAL A 48 -11.01 28.75 -8.12
CA VAL A 48 -9.92 27.81 -8.39
C VAL A 48 -9.05 28.31 -9.54
N LYS A 49 -7.74 28.42 -9.29
CA LYS A 49 -6.74 28.81 -10.31
C LYS A 49 -6.07 27.56 -10.86
N LEU A 50 -6.33 27.27 -12.14
CA LEU A 50 -5.76 26.10 -12.79
C LEU A 50 -4.25 26.27 -13.03
N ALA A 51 -3.49 25.19 -12.87
CA ALA A 51 -2.05 25.16 -13.06
C ALA A 51 -1.68 25.61 -14.49
N THR A 52 -0.80 26.60 -14.60
CA THR A 52 -0.20 27.02 -15.87
C THR A 52 1.13 26.31 -16.14
N LYS A 53 1.78 25.81 -15.10
CA LYS A 53 2.97 24.96 -15.12
C LYS A 53 2.88 23.97 -13.96
N GLU A 54 3.55 22.84 -14.10
CA GLU A 54 3.73 21.89 -13.00
C GLU A 54 4.48 22.52 -11.83
N ALA A 55 4.06 22.21 -10.60
CA ALA A 55 4.70 22.66 -9.39
C ALA A 55 6.08 22.00 -9.27
N SER A 56 7.12 22.80 -9.41
CA SER A 56 8.51 22.38 -9.18
C SER A 56 8.91 22.60 -7.73
N PHE A 57 9.71 21.69 -7.19
CA PHE A 57 10.24 21.82 -5.83
C PHE A 57 11.15 23.06 -5.71
N ASP A 58 10.79 23.97 -4.82
CA ASP A 58 11.58 25.17 -4.51
C ASP A 58 12.46 24.92 -3.27
N GLN A 59 13.76 24.73 -3.53
CA GLN A 59 14.78 24.51 -2.50
C GLN A 59 14.92 25.68 -1.51
N GLU A 60 14.63 26.91 -1.91
CA GLU A 60 14.76 28.09 -1.04
C GLU A 60 13.56 28.21 -0.10
N TYR A 61 12.35 27.93 -0.59
CA TYR A 61 11.15 27.86 0.24
C TYR A 61 11.25 26.74 1.29
N PHE A 62 11.82 25.60 0.90
CA PHE A 62 12.02 24.47 1.81
C PHE A 62 12.99 24.79 2.95
N LYS A 63 14.15 25.40 2.64
CA LYS A 63 15.14 25.84 3.66
C LYS A 63 14.55 26.87 4.62
N LYS A 64 13.76 27.82 4.12
CA LYS A 64 13.17 28.89 4.93
C LYS A 64 12.08 28.40 5.90
N ASN A 65 11.40 27.29 5.55
CA ASN A 65 10.37 26.69 6.40
C ASN A 65 10.92 25.61 7.34
N SER A 66 12.05 24.96 7.02
CA SER A 66 12.71 24.02 7.94
C SER A 66 13.26 24.71 9.20
N ASP A 67 13.71 25.97 9.06
CA ASP A 67 14.27 26.74 10.17
C ASP A 67 13.22 27.19 11.21
N LYS A 68 11.93 27.12 10.87
CA LYS A 68 10.84 27.47 11.80
C LYS A 68 10.35 26.30 12.66
N VAL A 69 10.65 25.06 12.26
CA VAL A 69 10.22 23.84 12.99
C VAL A 69 11.20 23.48 14.12
N SER A 70 12.43 24.02 14.10
CA SER A 70 13.47 23.73 15.10
C SER A 70 13.29 24.44 16.45
N HIS A 71 12.40 25.43 16.59
CA HIS A 71 12.25 26.22 17.83
C HIS A 71 10.93 26.03 18.59
N GLY A 72 10.11 25.02 18.24
CA GLY A 72 8.76 24.87 18.80
C GLY A 72 8.50 23.70 19.74
N ASN A 73 9.45 22.78 19.96
CA ASN A 73 9.13 21.50 20.62
C ASN A 73 10.07 21.13 21.78
N GLU A 74 10.38 22.10 22.63
CA GLU A 74 10.72 21.83 24.02
C GLU A 74 9.53 22.25 24.89
N GLN A 75 9.01 21.30 25.67
CA GLN A 75 7.87 21.41 26.60
C GLN A 75 6.48 21.08 26.02
N LYS A 76 6.20 19.78 25.87
CA LYS A 76 4.98 19.12 26.40
C LYS A 76 5.02 17.59 26.18
N HIS A 77 5.98 16.92 26.82
CA HIS A 77 5.88 15.48 27.10
C HIS A 77 5.99 15.24 28.60
N ALA A 78 4.92 15.53 29.33
CA ALA A 78 4.70 15.02 30.68
C ALA A 78 3.20 14.85 30.93
N LYS A 79 2.79 13.62 31.23
CA LYS A 79 1.43 13.09 31.53
C LYS A 79 0.57 12.70 30.33
N HIS A 80 0.62 11.42 29.92
CA HIS A 80 -0.33 10.43 30.45
C HIS A 80 0.05 9.01 29.98
N GLY A 81 0.45 8.17 30.92
CA GLY A 81 0.38 6.73 30.79
C GLY A 81 -0.48 6.20 31.94
N LYS A 82 -1.66 5.67 31.63
CA LYS A 82 -2.21 4.40 32.14
C LYS A 82 -3.66 4.21 31.75
N ALA A 83 -3.94 2.96 31.39
CA ALA A 83 -5.21 2.35 31.05
C ALA A 83 -6.37 2.66 32.00
N LYS A 84 -7.58 2.67 31.44
CA LYS A 84 -8.75 2.03 32.07
C LYS A 84 -9.72 1.49 31.03
N GLU A 85 -10.12 0.27 31.30
CA GLU A 85 -10.93 -0.69 30.55
C GLU A 85 -12.42 -0.55 30.94
N VAL A 86 -13.32 -0.99 30.05
CA VAL A 86 -14.75 -1.39 30.23
C VAL A 86 -15.74 -0.32 30.78
N LYS A 87 -16.98 -0.12 30.28
CA LYS A 87 -18.00 -1.07 29.77
C LYS A 87 -19.07 -0.36 28.88
N PRO A 88 -19.83 -1.15 28.11
CA PRO A 88 -20.80 -0.74 27.07
C PRO A 88 -22.25 -0.60 27.57
N LYS A 89 -23.10 0.05 26.77
CA LYS A 89 -24.57 -0.09 26.72
C LYS A 89 -24.98 0.02 25.24
N GLU A 90 -25.28 -1.06 24.52
CA GLU A 90 -26.57 -1.80 24.44
C GLU A 90 -27.80 -0.88 24.19
N VAL A 91 -28.41 -0.91 22.98
CA VAL A 91 -29.55 -1.80 22.54
C VAL A 91 -30.88 -1.17 23.01
N LYS A 92 -31.91 -0.82 22.20
CA LYS A 92 -32.62 -1.38 21.02
C LYS A 92 -33.84 -0.43 20.74
N PRO A 93 -34.90 -0.76 19.96
CA PRO A 93 -35.06 -1.50 18.68
C PRO A 93 -36.05 -0.85 17.66
N LYS A 94 -35.99 -1.36 16.41
CA LYS A 94 -37.07 -1.68 15.41
C LYS A 94 -38.30 -0.78 15.22
N GLU A 95 -38.57 -0.46 13.95
CA GLU A 95 -39.71 -0.91 13.09
C GLU A 95 -39.64 -0.10 11.77
N ALA A 96 -40.11 -0.49 10.58
CA ALA A 96 -40.64 -1.71 10.01
C ALA A 96 -40.52 -1.57 8.47
N LYS A 97 -40.42 -2.69 7.75
CA LYS A 97 -40.71 -2.77 6.29
C LYS A 97 -42.15 -2.30 6.03
N PRO A 98 -42.44 -1.76 4.83
CA PRO A 98 -43.14 -2.64 3.90
C PRO A 98 -42.51 -2.67 2.50
N GLU A 99 -42.57 -3.88 1.99
CA GLU A 99 -42.42 -4.33 0.62
C GLU A 99 -43.44 -3.64 -0.31
N LYS A 100 -42.97 -3.18 -1.47
CA LYS A 100 -43.83 -3.05 -2.65
C LYS A 100 -43.01 -3.34 -3.91
N ALA A 101 -43.30 -4.48 -4.50
CA ALA A 101 -43.03 -4.76 -5.91
C ALA A 101 -43.81 -3.76 -6.78
N GLU A 102 -43.18 -3.23 -7.82
CA GLU A 102 -43.58 -3.41 -9.22
C GLU A 102 -42.82 -2.46 -10.18
N ALA A 103 -42.67 -2.97 -11.40
CA ALA A 103 -42.43 -2.26 -12.66
C ALA A 103 -41.03 -1.66 -12.93
N LYS A 104 -40.26 -2.42 -13.71
CA LYS A 104 -39.19 -1.94 -14.60
C LYS A 104 -39.69 -0.80 -15.49
N PRO A 105 -38.87 0.23 -15.70
CA PRO A 105 -38.73 0.83 -17.03
C PRO A 105 -37.39 0.39 -17.62
N ALA A 106 -37.44 -0.12 -18.85
CA ALA A 106 -36.27 -0.42 -19.66
C ALA A 106 -35.46 0.87 -19.88
N VAL A 107 -34.22 0.89 -19.38
CA VAL A 107 -33.22 1.89 -19.75
C VAL A 107 -32.53 1.37 -21.03
N PRO A 108 -32.37 2.18 -22.08
CA PRO A 108 -31.68 1.78 -23.30
C PRO A 108 -30.24 1.38 -22.96
N GLN A 109 -29.74 0.31 -23.59
CA GLN A 109 -28.35 -0.11 -23.52
C GLN A 109 -27.43 1.07 -23.89
N PRO A 110 -26.47 1.46 -23.03
CA PRO A 110 -25.28 2.17 -23.48
C PRO A 110 -24.36 1.16 -24.15
N GLU A 111 -23.90 1.52 -25.34
CA GLU A 111 -22.95 0.81 -26.19
C GLU A 111 -21.75 0.26 -25.41
N GLU A 112 -21.32 -0.94 -25.81
CA GLU A 112 -20.10 -1.60 -25.36
C GLU A 112 -18.91 -0.63 -25.43
N ILE A 113 -18.47 -0.16 -24.27
CA ILE A 113 -17.12 0.34 -24.10
C ILE A 113 -16.21 -0.85 -24.43
N PRO A 114 -15.31 -0.77 -25.43
CA PRO A 114 -14.38 -1.86 -25.71
C PRO A 114 -13.65 -2.20 -24.41
N ALA A 115 -13.84 -3.43 -23.94
CA ALA A 115 -13.12 -3.92 -22.79
C ALA A 115 -11.62 -3.74 -23.06
N GLU A 116 -10.96 -2.89 -22.28
CA GLU A 116 -9.50 -2.94 -22.18
C GLU A 116 -9.13 -4.40 -21.98
N PRO A 117 -8.19 -4.95 -22.78
CA PRO A 117 -7.83 -6.35 -22.67
C PRO A 117 -7.45 -6.59 -21.22
N LYS A 118 -8.25 -7.43 -20.53
CA LYS A 118 -7.96 -7.86 -19.15
C LYS A 118 -6.56 -8.43 -19.20
N ALA A 119 -5.59 -7.64 -18.73
CA ALA A 119 -4.20 -8.05 -18.68
C ALA A 119 -4.17 -9.37 -17.91
N VAL A 120 -3.76 -10.42 -18.63
CA VAL A 120 -3.79 -11.81 -18.16
C VAL A 120 -3.04 -11.86 -16.82
N ASP A 121 -3.68 -12.43 -15.80
CA ASP A 121 -3.06 -12.60 -14.50
C ASP A 121 -1.79 -13.46 -14.66
N PRO A 122 -0.59 -12.92 -14.38
CA PRO A 122 0.67 -13.63 -14.62
C PRO A 122 0.80 -14.93 -13.82
N PHE A 123 -0.02 -15.12 -12.79
CA PHE A 123 -0.03 -16.30 -11.92
C PHE A 123 -1.13 -17.33 -12.28
N ALA A 124 -1.96 -17.04 -13.29
CA ALA A 124 -3.08 -17.90 -13.68
C ALA A 124 -2.63 -19.21 -14.37
N THR A 125 -1.44 -19.22 -14.99
CA THR A 125 -0.87 -20.41 -15.63
C THR A 125 -0.24 -21.38 -14.62
N MET A 126 -0.04 -20.94 -13.37
CA MET A 126 0.60 -21.74 -12.34
C MET A 126 -0.43 -22.65 -11.64
N PRO A 127 -0.04 -23.85 -11.19
CA PRO A 127 -0.94 -24.78 -10.50
C PRO A 127 -1.52 -24.13 -9.25
N ALA A 128 -2.82 -24.32 -8.96
CA ALA A 128 -3.51 -23.62 -7.86
C ALA A 128 -2.86 -23.83 -6.47
N GLY A 129 -2.06 -24.90 -6.30
CA GLY A 129 -1.42 -25.25 -5.04
C GLY A 129 -2.42 -25.67 -3.95
N THR A 130 -1.91 -26.19 -2.84
CA THR A 130 -2.71 -26.50 -1.64
C THR A 130 -2.72 -25.33 -0.64
N PHE A 131 -1.76 -24.42 -0.75
CA PHE A 131 -1.63 -23.27 0.15
C PHE A 131 -2.59 -22.13 -0.21
N VAL A 132 -3.50 -21.79 0.72
CA VAL A 132 -4.47 -20.70 0.53
C VAL A 132 -3.91 -19.39 1.08
N MET A 133 -3.32 -18.57 0.21
CA MET A 133 -2.68 -17.29 0.56
C MET A 133 -3.61 -16.32 1.32
N ASP A 134 -4.88 -16.22 0.93
CA ASP A 134 -5.86 -15.34 1.60
C ASP A 134 -6.17 -15.81 3.03
N GLU A 135 -6.18 -17.11 3.27
CA GLU A 135 -6.39 -17.67 4.61
C GLU A 135 -5.18 -17.39 5.49
N PHE A 136 -3.96 -17.58 4.96
CA PHE A 136 -2.73 -17.21 5.67
C PHE A 136 -2.77 -15.76 6.14
N LYS A 137 -3.10 -14.84 5.23
CA LYS A 137 -3.19 -13.40 5.53
C LYS A 137 -4.22 -13.10 6.60
N ARG A 138 -5.34 -13.81 6.59
CA ARG A 138 -6.39 -13.68 7.61
C ARG A 138 -5.89 -14.15 8.97
N VAL A 139 -5.25 -15.31 9.04
CA VAL A 139 -4.68 -15.85 10.29
C VAL A 139 -3.58 -14.92 10.80
N TYR A 140 -2.64 -14.51 9.95
CA TYR A 140 -1.55 -13.60 10.31
C TYR A 140 -2.03 -12.24 10.82
N SER A 141 -3.16 -11.73 10.31
CA SER A 141 -3.68 -10.41 10.72
C SER A 141 -4.55 -10.43 11.97
N ASN A 142 -5.23 -11.55 12.25
CA ASN A 142 -6.26 -11.62 13.27
C ASN A 142 -5.84 -12.46 14.48
N GLU A 143 -4.85 -13.31 14.33
CA GLU A 143 -4.40 -14.25 15.35
C GLU A 143 -2.97 -13.96 15.81
N ASP A 144 -2.56 -14.62 16.88
CA ASP A 144 -1.20 -14.46 17.41
C ASP A 144 -0.15 -15.03 16.44
N THR A 145 0.82 -14.20 16.06
CA THR A 145 1.81 -14.57 15.04
C THR A 145 2.69 -15.72 15.48
N ALA A 146 3.13 -15.73 16.74
CA ALA A 146 4.09 -16.71 17.26
C ALA A 146 3.47 -18.10 17.44
N THR A 147 2.28 -18.13 18.04
CA THR A 147 1.64 -19.39 18.46
C THR A 147 0.68 -19.95 17.44
N LYS A 148 0.22 -19.14 16.47
CA LYS A 148 -0.76 -19.59 15.48
C LYS A 148 -0.38 -19.32 14.04
N ALA A 149 -0.05 -18.08 13.66
CA ALA A 149 0.18 -17.78 12.25
C ALA A 149 1.41 -18.47 11.68
N ILE A 150 2.53 -18.51 12.42
CA ILE A 150 3.75 -19.21 12.01
C ILE A 150 3.55 -20.73 11.96
N PRO A 151 3.00 -21.39 13.00
CA PRO A 151 2.68 -22.82 12.90
C PRO A 151 1.76 -23.14 11.72
N TRP A 152 0.70 -22.34 11.54
CA TRP A 152 -0.23 -22.51 10.41
C TRP A 152 0.49 -22.37 9.07
N PHE A 153 1.39 -21.38 8.93
CA PHE A 153 2.19 -21.19 7.72
C PHE A 153 2.95 -22.46 7.38
N TRP A 154 3.76 -23.00 8.30
CA TRP A 154 4.58 -24.18 8.02
C TRP A 154 3.78 -25.47 7.84
N GLU A 155 2.62 -25.59 8.46
CA GLU A 155 1.72 -26.75 8.29
C GLU A 155 1.08 -26.77 6.89
N HIS A 156 0.71 -25.60 6.36
CA HIS A 156 -0.01 -25.48 5.10
C HIS A 156 0.90 -25.10 3.91
N PHE A 157 2.14 -24.70 4.16
CA PHE A 157 3.05 -24.20 3.12
C PHE A 157 3.34 -25.27 2.06
N ASP A 158 2.91 -24.97 0.84
CA ASP A 158 3.06 -25.82 -0.32
C ASP A 158 4.39 -25.52 -1.02
N LYS A 159 5.44 -26.28 -0.67
CA LYS A 159 6.78 -26.14 -1.25
C LYS A 159 6.83 -26.43 -2.75
N ASP A 160 5.87 -27.18 -3.29
CA ASP A 160 5.87 -27.58 -4.69
C ASP A 160 5.34 -26.46 -5.60
N ASN A 161 4.45 -25.60 -5.08
CA ASN A 161 3.81 -24.54 -5.86
C ASN A 161 4.13 -23.12 -5.38
N TYR A 162 4.70 -22.96 -4.17
CA TYR A 162 5.09 -21.68 -3.61
C TYR A 162 6.58 -21.64 -3.31
N SER A 163 7.15 -20.43 -3.39
CA SER A 163 8.54 -20.19 -3.04
C SER A 163 8.69 -19.04 -2.06
N ILE A 164 9.76 -19.10 -1.27
CA ILE A 164 10.16 -18.08 -0.31
C ILE A 164 11.39 -17.37 -0.85
N TRP A 165 11.39 -16.05 -0.78
CA TRP A 165 12.45 -15.19 -1.28
C TRP A 165 12.88 -14.19 -0.23
N TYR A 166 14.18 -13.99 -0.13
CA TYR A 166 14.78 -12.90 0.62
C TYR A 166 15.09 -11.75 -0.33
N GLY A 167 14.56 -10.57 -0.02
CA GLY A 167 14.87 -9.33 -0.72
C GLY A 167 15.67 -8.40 0.18
N GLU A 168 16.83 -7.92 -0.27
CA GLU A 168 17.63 -6.91 0.44
C GLU A 168 17.89 -5.71 -0.47
N TYR A 169 17.65 -4.51 0.04
CA TYR A 169 17.84 -3.29 -0.73
C TYR A 169 19.32 -3.03 -1.00
N LYS A 170 19.66 -2.77 -2.26
CA LYS A 170 21.06 -2.66 -2.73
C LYS A 170 21.73 -1.34 -2.37
N TYR A 171 20.95 -0.29 -2.11
CA TYR A 171 21.45 1.09 -1.97
C TYR A 171 21.17 1.67 -0.57
N PRO A 172 21.67 1.08 0.53
CA PRO A 172 21.41 1.60 1.88
C PRO A 172 21.86 3.07 2.07
N GLU A 173 22.79 3.56 1.26
CA GLU A 173 23.21 4.96 1.20
C GLU A 173 22.09 5.94 0.84
N ASP A 174 21.07 5.50 0.10
CA ASP A 174 19.91 6.32 -0.26
C ASP A 174 18.90 6.44 0.90
N LEU A 175 19.06 5.62 1.94
CA LEU A 175 18.14 5.52 3.07
C LEU A 175 18.49 6.55 4.16
N ALA A 176 18.26 7.83 3.86
CA ALA A 176 18.61 8.93 4.75
C ALA A 176 17.75 9.00 6.02
N LEU A 177 16.42 8.93 5.89
CA LEU A 177 15.49 9.10 7.01
C LEU A 177 14.53 7.91 7.09
N SER A 178 14.30 7.38 8.30
CA SER A 178 13.50 6.17 8.52
C SER A 178 12.10 6.27 7.92
N PHE A 179 11.47 7.46 7.99
CA PHE A 179 10.15 7.68 7.40
C PHE A 179 10.18 7.67 5.85
N MET A 180 11.25 8.16 5.22
CA MET A 180 11.42 8.13 3.77
C MET A 180 11.60 6.69 3.29
N SER A 181 12.39 5.90 4.01
CA SER A 181 12.56 4.46 3.76
C SER A 181 11.23 3.71 3.87
N CYS A 182 10.39 4.05 4.86
CA CYS A 182 9.05 3.47 4.99
C CYS A 182 8.10 3.87 3.86
N ASN A 183 8.21 5.10 3.36
CA ASN A 183 7.44 5.57 2.20
C ASN A 183 7.90 4.86 0.92
N LEU A 184 9.20 4.59 0.76
CA LEU A 184 9.75 3.83 -0.34
C LEU A 184 9.16 2.40 -0.37
N ILE A 185 9.18 1.70 0.77
CA ILE A 185 8.57 0.37 0.90
C ILE A 185 7.08 0.41 0.55
N THR A 186 6.35 1.39 1.09
CA THR A 186 4.91 1.53 0.85
C THR A 186 4.61 1.83 -0.62
N GLY A 187 5.42 2.66 -1.27
CA GLY A 187 5.31 2.95 -2.69
C GLY A 187 5.51 1.72 -3.56
N MET A 188 6.49 0.87 -3.23
CA MET A 188 6.69 -0.41 -3.90
C MET A 188 5.46 -1.31 -3.76
N PHE A 189 4.88 -1.41 -2.55
CA PHE A 189 3.68 -2.22 -2.32
C PHE A 189 2.48 -1.78 -3.17
N GLN A 190 2.30 -0.46 -3.35
CA GLN A 190 1.23 0.07 -4.20
C GLN A 190 1.42 -0.30 -5.67
N ARG A 191 2.66 -0.28 -6.17
CA ARG A 191 2.97 -0.71 -7.55
C ARG A 191 2.79 -2.21 -7.74
N LEU A 192 3.03 -2.99 -6.68
CA LEU A 192 2.84 -4.44 -6.68
C LEU A 192 1.40 -4.89 -6.38
N ASP A 193 0.41 -4.00 -6.30
CA ASP A 193 -0.97 -4.36 -5.89
C ASP A 193 -1.60 -5.45 -6.79
N ARG A 194 -1.18 -5.56 -8.06
CA ARG A 194 -1.61 -6.65 -8.95
C ARG A 194 -1.13 -8.03 -8.49
N MET A 195 0.06 -8.12 -7.89
CA MET A 195 0.63 -9.34 -7.33
C MET A 195 0.02 -9.71 -5.98
N ARG A 196 -0.62 -8.74 -5.31
CA ARG A 196 -1.09 -8.85 -3.93
C ARG A 196 -1.91 -10.11 -3.68
N LYS A 197 -2.80 -10.52 -4.58
CA LYS A 197 -3.62 -11.74 -4.38
C LYS A 197 -2.80 -13.03 -4.24
N HIS A 198 -1.65 -13.10 -4.90
CA HIS A 198 -0.84 -14.32 -5.01
C HIS A 198 0.45 -14.28 -4.19
N ALA A 199 0.67 -13.19 -3.48
CA ALA A 199 1.90 -12.97 -2.73
C ALA A 199 1.64 -12.35 -1.35
N PHE A 200 2.62 -12.56 -0.49
CA PHE A 200 2.74 -11.99 0.85
C PHE A 200 4.19 -11.54 1.06
N GLY A 201 4.39 -10.44 1.77
CA GLY A 201 5.73 -9.96 2.12
C GLY A 201 5.75 -9.39 3.53
N SER A 202 6.83 -9.68 4.26
CA SER A 202 7.17 -9.02 5.51
C SER A 202 8.50 -8.31 5.34
N VAL A 203 8.44 -6.99 5.17
CA VAL A 203 9.60 -6.13 4.92
C VAL A 203 9.90 -5.30 6.15
N LEU A 204 11.13 -5.36 6.61
CA LEU A 204 11.61 -4.69 7.80
C LEU A 204 12.61 -3.61 7.41
N LEU A 205 12.46 -2.47 8.07
CA LEU A 205 13.46 -1.42 8.13
C LEU A 205 14.28 -1.62 9.40
N PHE A 206 15.58 -1.69 9.24
CA PHE A 206 16.54 -1.77 10.32
C PHE A 206 17.38 -0.52 10.43
N GLY A 207 17.93 -0.28 11.61
CA GLY A 207 18.87 0.79 11.89
C GLY A 207 18.21 2.10 12.31
N THR A 208 18.92 3.20 12.09
CA THR A 208 18.48 4.56 12.44
C THR A 208 18.68 5.48 11.24
N ASP A 209 18.25 6.74 11.37
CA ASP A 209 18.47 7.74 10.33
C ASP A 209 19.96 7.79 9.91
N ASN A 210 20.20 7.87 8.61
CA ASN A 210 21.50 7.84 7.91
C ASN A 210 22.30 6.53 8.04
N ASN A 211 21.76 5.53 8.73
CA ASN A 211 22.35 4.19 8.80
C ASN A 211 21.22 3.16 8.88
N SER A 212 20.44 3.10 7.79
CA SER A 212 19.28 2.24 7.66
C SER A 212 19.49 1.19 6.59
N THR A 213 18.88 0.02 6.77
CA THR A 213 18.84 -1.03 5.74
C THR A 213 17.43 -1.59 5.62
N ILE A 214 17.05 -2.02 4.43
CA ILE A 214 15.75 -2.64 4.18
C ILE A 214 16.00 -4.07 3.73
N SER A 215 15.35 -5.01 4.39
CA SER A 215 15.27 -6.38 3.90
C SER A 215 13.94 -7.00 4.28
N GLY A 216 13.56 -8.07 3.59
CA GLY A 216 12.27 -8.69 3.82
C GLY A 216 12.17 -10.11 3.28
N ILE A 217 11.24 -10.85 3.85
CA ILE A 217 10.82 -12.16 3.35
C ILE A 217 9.58 -11.98 2.50
N TRP A 218 9.60 -12.61 1.34
CA TRP A 218 8.53 -12.61 0.36
C TRP A 218 8.13 -14.03 0.05
N VAL A 219 6.83 -14.25 -0.12
CA VAL A 219 6.26 -15.55 -0.44
C VAL A 219 5.28 -15.34 -1.58
N TRP A 220 5.44 -16.09 -2.67
CA TRP A 220 4.51 -16.04 -3.79
C TRP A 220 4.37 -17.39 -4.48
N LYS A 221 3.34 -17.47 -5.30
CA LYS A 221 3.06 -18.63 -6.14
C LYS A 221 4.08 -18.71 -7.29
N GLY A 222 4.58 -19.91 -7.55
CA GLY A 222 5.61 -20.20 -8.55
C GLY A 222 7.00 -20.27 -7.96
N HIS A 223 7.95 -20.75 -8.78
CA HIS A 223 9.34 -20.98 -8.41
C HIS A 223 10.31 -19.95 -8.95
N ASP A 224 9.86 -19.14 -9.91
CA ASP A 224 10.64 -18.10 -10.56
C ASP A 224 10.43 -16.75 -9.87
N LEU A 225 11.28 -15.79 -10.23
CA LEU A 225 11.17 -14.43 -9.70
C LEU A 225 9.90 -13.78 -10.24
N ALA A 226 8.94 -13.53 -9.36
CA ALA A 226 7.59 -13.08 -9.74
C ALA A 226 7.58 -11.75 -10.52
N PHE A 227 8.60 -10.90 -10.34
CA PHE A 227 8.75 -9.63 -11.03
C PHE A 227 9.03 -9.79 -12.53
N GLU A 228 9.64 -10.91 -12.95
CA GLU A 228 9.94 -11.16 -14.37
C GLU A 228 8.70 -11.59 -15.17
N LEU A 229 7.60 -11.94 -14.49
CA LEU A 229 6.37 -12.41 -15.12
C LEU A 229 5.60 -11.32 -15.86
N SER A 230 5.81 -10.04 -15.52
CA SER A 230 5.13 -8.92 -16.15
C SER A 230 5.97 -7.64 -16.07
N PRO A 231 6.07 -6.85 -17.16
CA PRO A 231 6.74 -5.55 -17.14
C PRO A 231 6.20 -4.59 -16.07
N ASP A 232 4.92 -4.71 -15.72
CA ASP A 232 4.28 -3.85 -14.70
C ASP A 232 4.86 -4.09 -13.28
N LEU A 233 5.45 -5.26 -13.05
CA LEU A 233 6.02 -5.67 -11.76
C LEU A 233 7.52 -5.35 -11.66
N GLN A 234 8.13 -4.86 -12.74
CA GLN A 234 9.57 -4.66 -12.87
C GLN A 234 10.07 -3.28 -12.37
N VAL A 235 9.19 -2.46 -11.80
CA VAL A 235 9.52 -1.04 -11.53
C VAL A 235 10.62 -0.87 -10.48
N ASP A 236 10.58 -1.64 -9.38
CA ASP A 236 11.52 -1.45 -8.26
C ASP A 236 12.38 -2.67 -7.94
N PHE A 237 12.07 -3.83 -8.53
CA PHE A 237 12.70 -5.07 -8.11
C PHE A 237 14.22 -5.06 -8.34
N GLU A 238 14.71 -4.31 -9.34
CA GLU A 238 16.15 -4.19 -9.62
C GLU A 238 16.92 -3.50 -8.49
N SER A 239 16.27 -2.65 -7.69
CA SER A 239 16.87 -2.02 -6.52
C SER A 239 17.05 -2.97 -5.34
N TYR A 240 16.52 -4.19 -5.44
CA TYR A 240 16.65 -5.25 -4.44
C TYR A 240 17.46 -6.43 -4.99
N ALA A 241 18.26 -7.04 -4.14
CA ALA A 241 18.89 -8.32 -4.38
C ALA A 241 17.93 -9.42 -3.90
N TRP A 242 17.59 -10.35 -4.80
CA TRP A 242 16.64 -11.42 -4.54
C TRP A 242 17.37 -12.75 -4.42
N LYS A 243 17.13 -13.47 -3.34
CA LYS A 243 17.65 -14.82 -3.11
C LYS A 243 16.50 -15.77 -2.78
N LYS A 244 16.32 -16.80 -3.60
CA LYS A 244 15.40 -17.89 -3.29
C LYS A 244 15.90 -18.66 -2.07
N LEU A 245 15.01 -18.92 -1.12
CA LEU A 245 15.31 -19.64 0.10
C LEU A 245 14.74 -21.06 0.06
N ASP A 246 15.43 -22.00 0.69
CA ASP A 246 14.94 -23.38 0.85
C ASP A 246 14.14 -23.52 2.15
N ALA A 247 12.83 -23.73 2.02
CA ALA A 247 11.91 -23.95 3.14
C ALA A 247 12.19 -25.24 3.95
N SER A 248 13.16 -26.06 3.54
CA SER A 248 13.58 -27.27 4.26
C SER A 248 14.72 -27.02 5.24
N ASP A 249 15.49 -25.95 5.06
CA ASP A 249 16.60 -25.57 5.93
C ASP A 249 16.10 -24.96 7.25
N GLU A 250 16.59 -25.45 8.38
CA GLU A 250 16.25 -24.93 9.71
C GLU A 250 16.70 -23.47 9.91
N GLY A 251 17.83 -23.07 9.32
CA GLY A 251 18.31 -21.69 9.37
C GLY A 251 17.37 -20.74 8.64
N VAL A 252 16.89 -21.15 7.47
CA VAL A 252 15.87 -20.41 6.70
C VAL A 252 14.55 -20.34 7.46
N LYS A 253 14.11 -21.45 8.06
CA LYS A 253 12.87 -21.45 8.87
C LYS A 253 12.96 -20.47 10.02
N LYS A 254 14.09 -20.43 10.72
CA LYS A 254 14.35 -19.46 11.78
C LYS A 254 14.27 -18.03 11.23
N GLN A 255 14.98 -17.74 10.14
CA GLN A 255 14.97 -16.42 9.50
C GLN A 255 13.54 -16.00 9.11
N VAL A 256 12.77 -16.87 8.45
CA VAL A 256 11.39 -16.60 8.07
C VAL A 256 10.52 -16.30 9.29
N ASN A 257 10.67 -17.07 10.37
CA ASN A 257 9.92 -16.84 11.62
C ASN A 257 10.24 -15.48 12.23
N GLU A 258 11.52 -15.10 12.28
CA GLU A 258 11.95 -13.80 12.82
C GLU A 258 11.39 -12.63 12.01
N TYR A 259 11.41 -12.75 10.68
CA TYR A 259 10.81 -11.75 9.78
C TYR A 259 9.28 -11.72 9.84
N LEU A 260 8.62 -12.83 10.12
CA LEU A 260 7.18 -12.86 10.34
C LEU A 260 6.80 -12.30 11.71
N LEU A 261 7.63 -12.48 12.74
CA LEU A 261 7.41 -11.96 14.09
C LEU A 261 7.80 -10.50 14.27
N TRP A 262 8.73 -10.01 13.45
CA TRP A 262 9.45 -8.74 13.64
C TRP A 262 10.34 -8.75 14.88
N GLU A 263 10.59 -9.93 15.43
CA GLU A 263 11.40 -10.17 16.61
C GLU A 263 12.40 -11.30 16.29
N GLY A 264 13.68 -11.04 16.53
CA GLY A 264 14.73 -11.98 16.16
C GLY A 264 16.13 -11.38 16.23
N ASP A 265 17.13 -12.21 15.94
CA ASP A 265 18.51 -11.77 15.78
C ASP A 265 18.79 -11.47 14.31
N PHE A 266 18.66 -10.20 13.94
CA PHE A 266 18.84 -9.73 12.56
C PHE A 266 20.30 -9.40 12.25
N ASP A 267 21.22 -10.29 12.61
CA ASP A 267 22.68 -10.10 12.46
C ASP A 267 23.17 -8.80 13.13
N GLY A 268 22.64 -8.48 14.31
CA GLY A 268 22.93 -7.24 15.03
C GLY A 268 22.27 -5.97 14.48
N LYS A 269 21.49 -6.05 13.40
CA LYS A 269 20.69 -4.93 12.88
C LYS A 269 19.51 -4.65 13.83
N LYS A 270 19.41 -3.41 14.34
CA LYS A 270 18.32 -3.02 15.23
C LYS A 270 17.01 -2.85 14.46
N PHE A 271 15.97 -3.59 14.82
CA PHE A 271 14.63 -3.38 14.26
C PHE A 271 14.13 -1.95 14.51
N ASN A 272 13.58 -1.31 13.47
CA ASN A 272 13.01 0.03 13.55
C ASN A 272 11.50 -0.01 13.23
N GLN A 273 11.14 -0.44 12.01
CA GLN A 273 9.75 -0.51 11.55
C GLN A 273 9.52 -1.72 10.64
N GLY A 274 8.30 -2.26 10.67
CA GLY A 274 7.88 -3.35 9.80
C GLY A 274 6.71 -2.94 8.91
N LYS A 275 6.67 -3.49 7.69
CA LYS A 275 5.60 -3.30 6.71
C LYS A 275 5.22 -4.65 6.12
N ILE A 276 3.92 -4.94 6.12
CA ILE A 276 3.37 -6.16 5.51
C ILE A 276 2.77 -5.84 4.16
N PHE A 277 3.20 -6.59 3.15
CA PHE A 277 2.53 -6.71 1.86
C PHE A 277 1.54 -7.86 1.94
N LYS A 278 0.25 -7.55 1.93
CA LYS A 278 -0.84 -8.54 1.99
C LYS A 278 -2.05 -7.98 1.31
#